data_AF-A0A522L1S5-F1
#
_entry.id   AF-A0A522L1S5-F1
#
_cell.length_a   1.000
_cell.length_b   1.000
_cell.length_c   1.000
_cell.angle_alpha   90.00
_cell.angle_beta   90.00
_cell.angle_gamma   90.00
#
_symmetry.space_group_name_H-M   'P 1'
#
loop_
_entity.id
_entity.type
_entity.pdbx_description
1 polymer ?
#
loop_
_entity_poly.entity_id
_entity_poly.type
_entity_poly.pdbx_seq_one_letter_code
_entity_poly.pdbx_strand_id
1 'polypeptide(L)'
;MAKTLTQLNAQIARLQKQVDAVKAKEAAGVIERIKEAIAHYGFTAADLGFSGRAARSAKAAKRGRKKAKKKPAGVIRYRDEAGHTWTGHGKRPRWYLAALESGKTAEDLEIN
;
A
#
# COMPACT_ATOMS: atom_id res chain seq x y z
N MET A 1 -25.09 52.12 -25.38
CA MET A 1 -23.76 51.59 -25.72
C MET A 1 -23.73 50.11 -25.36
N ALA A 2 -23.33 49.24 -26.29
CA ALA A 2 -23.21 47.81 -26.01
C ALA A 2 -22.01 47.56 -25.08
N LYS A 3 -22.11 46.59 -24.17
CA LYS A 3 -20.99 46.20 -23.30
C LYS A 3 -19.82 45.73 -24.15
N THR A 4 -18.61 46.18 -23.82
CA THR A 4 -17.41 45.74 -24.54
C THR A 4 -17.05 44.30 -24.17
N LEU A 5 -16.32 43.62 -25.05
CA LEU A 5 -15.86 42.24 -24.81
C LEU A 5 -15.11 42.12 -23.47
N THR A 6 -14.26 43.10 -23.15
CA THR A 6 -13.53 43.17 -21.87
C THR A 6 -14.47 43.25 -20.66
N GLN A 7 -15.53 44.05 -20.75
CA GLN A 7 -16.53 44.17 -19.69
C GLN A 7 -17.33 42.87 -19.51
N LEU A 8 -17.67 42.18 -20.60
CA LEU A 8 -18.35 40.88 -20.55
C LEU A 8 -17.45 39.82 -19.90
N ASN A 9 -16.18 39.75 -20.27
CA ASN A 9 -15.22 38.80 -19.68
C ASN A 9 -15.00 39.06 -18.18
N ALA A 10 -14.90 40.32 -17.76
CA ALA A 10 -14.81 40.67 -16.34
C ALA A 10 -16.06 40.24 -15.56
N GLN A 11 -17.25 40.38 -16.17
CA GLN A 11 -18.50 39.94 -15.58
C GLN A 11 -18.56 38.40 -15.46
N ILE A 12 -18.12 37.66 -16.48
CA ILE A 12 -18.03 36.19 -16.45
C ILE A 12 -17.10 35.74 -15.31
N ALA A 13 -15.90 36.33 -15.20
CA ALA A 13 -14.95 35.98 -14.15
C ALA A 13 -15.52 36.23 -12.73
N ARG A 14 -16.27 37.32 -12.56
CA ARG A 14 -16.95 37.62 -11.28
C ARG A 14 -18.04 36.60 -10.97
N LEU A 15 -18.86 36.26 -11.95
CA LEU A 15 -19.92 35.27 -11.80
C LEU A 15 -19.35 33.87 -11.50
N GLN A 16 -18.26 33.49 -12.17
CA GLN A 16 -17.59 32.21 -11.91
C GLN A 16 -17.10 32.13 -10.46
N LYS A 17 -16.47 33.19 -9.95
CA LYS A 17 -16.06 33.25 -8.53
C LYS A 17 -17.25 33.12 -7.57
N GLN A 18 -18.39 33.70 -7.92
CA GLN A 18 -19.61 33.57 -7.11
C GLN A 18 -20.15 32.14 -7.13
N VAL A 19 -20.17 31.50 -8.30
CA VAL A 19 -20.56 30.08 -8.45
C VAL A 19 -19.69 29.19 -7.58
N ASP A 20 -18.37 29.37 -7.63
CA ASP A 20 -17.44 28.54 -6.86
C ASP A 20 -17.59 28.76 -5.35
N ALA A 21 -17.83 30.01 -4.93
CA ALA A 21 -18.09 30.34 -3.53
C ALA A 21 -19.40 29.72 -3.01
N VAL A 22 -20.46 29.69 -3.83
CA VAL A 22 -21.73 29.05 -3.49
C VAL A 22 -21.55 27.53 -3.40
N LYS A 23 -20.90 26.91 -4.39
CA LYS A 23 -20.58 25.48 -4.39
C LYS A 23 -19.79 25.07 -3.15
N ALA A 24 -18.80 25.84 -2.75
CA ALA A 24 -18.00 25.54 -1.56
C ALA A 24 -18.84 25.55 -0.28
N LYS A 25 -19.78 26.49 -0.14
CA LYS A 25 -20.70 26.57 1.01
C LYS A 25 -21.68 25.40 1.03
N GLU A 26 -22.28 25.07 -0.11
CA GLU A 26 -23.19 23.92 -0.23
C GLU A 26 -22.46 22.60 0.06
N ALA A 27 -21.25 22.45 -0.50
CA ALA A 27 -20.41 21.28 -0.26
C ALA A 27 -20.05 21.12 1.22
N ALA A 28 -19.73 22.21 1.95
CA ALA A 28 -19.45 22.13 3.38
C ALA A 28 -20.63 21.56 4.18
N GLY A 29 -21.86 22.02 3.93
CA GLY A 29 -23.05 21.51 4.60
C GLY A 29 -23.40 20.06 4.22
N VAL A 30 -23.12 19.66 2.97
CA VAL A 30 -23.27 18.26 2.54
C VAL A 30 -22.22 17.36 3.20
N ILE A 31 -20.97 17.83 3.32
CA ILE A 31 -19.88 17.09 3.96
C ILE A 31 -20.21 16.76 5.42
N GLU A 32 -20.75 17.71 6.19
CA GLU A 32 -21.13 17.45 7.59
C GLU A 32 -22.21 16.37 7.71
N ARG A 33 -23.26 16.43 6.88
CA ARG A 33 -24.31 15.39 6.84
C ARG A 33 -23.75 14.02 6.45
N ILE A 34 -22.83 13.96 5.49
CA ILE A 34 -22.16 12.72 5.09
C ILE A 34 -21.29 12.18 6.23
N LYS A 35 -20.56 13.05 6.95
CA LYS A 35 -19.76 12.64 8.12
C LYS A 35 -20.62 12.04 9.23
N GLU A 36 -21.77 12.65 9.53
CA GLU A 36 -22.73 12.11 10.49
C GLU A 36 -23.25 10.74 10.07
N ALA A 37 -23.64 10.59 8.80
CA ALA A 37 -24.08 9.30 8.26
C ALA A 37 -22.95 8.24 8.31
N ILE A 38 -21.71 8.62 7.99
CA ILE A 38 -20.55 7.73 8.12
C ILE A 38 -20.35 7.29 9.57
N ALA A 39 -20.44 8.21 10.54
CA ALA A 39 -20.25 7.92 11.95
C ALA A 39 -21.39 7.05 12.52
N HIS A 40 -22.64 7.34 12.15
CA HIS A 40 -23.82 6.63 12.64
C HIS A 40 -23.92 5.20 12.10
N TYR A 41 -23.70 5.02 10.79
CA TYR A 41 -23.86 3.72 10.13
C TYR A 41 -22.54 2.95 9.97
N GLY A 42 -21.41 3.57 10.31
CA GLY A 42 -20.09 2.95 10.20
C GLY A 42 -19.62 2.76 8.75
N PHE A 43 -20.11 3.57 7.81
CA PHE A 43 -19.70 3.46 6.40
C PHE A 43 -18.21 3.65 6.24
N THR A 44 -17.59 2.76 5.47
CA THR A 44 -16.20 2.91 5.04
C THR A 44 -16.13 3.47 3.62
N ALA A 45 -14.96 3.96 3.23
CA ALA A 45 -14.71 4.37 1.85
C ALA A 45 -15.01 3.24 0.83
N ALA A 46 -14.92 1.97 1.24
CA ALA A 46 -15.29 0.85 0.38
C ALA A 46 -16.81 0.73 0.19
N ASP A 47 -17.59 0.96 1.24
CA ASP A 47 -19.07 0.90 1.20
C ASP A 47 -19.65 2.05 0.35
N LEU A 48 -18.95 3.17 0.28
CA LEU A 48 -19.28 4.31 -0.57
C LEU A 48 -18.71 4.20 -2.00
N GLY A 49 -18.14 3.04 -2.38
CA GLY A 49 -17.59 2.81 -3.72
C GLY A 49 -16.28 3.54 -4.02
N PHE A 50 -15.66 4.22 -3.05
CA PHE A 50 -14.34 4.87 -3.17
C PHE A 50 -13.18 3.87 -3.07
N SER A 51 -13.37 2.61 -3.45
CA SER A 51 -12.32 1.58 -3.48
C SER A 51 -11.37 1.76 -4.67
N GLY A 52 -10.77 2.94 -4.79
CA GLY A 52 -9.52 3.15 -5.51
C GLY A 52 -8.34 2.64 -4.67
N ARG A 53 -7.25 2.26 -5.36
CA ARG A 53 -6.03 1.60 -4.86
C ARG A 53 -5.40 2.13 -3.54
N ALA A 54 -5.82 3.29 -3.06
CA ALA A 54 -5.39 3.90 -1.80
C ALA A 54 -6.08 3.34 -0.53
N ALA A 55 -7.30 2.79 -0.60
CA ALA A 55 -8.01 2.30 0.60
C ALA A 55 -7.35 1.03 1.22
N ARG A 56 -6.47 0.35 0.49
CA ARG A 56 -5.68 -0.77 1.03
C ARG A 56 -4.55 -0.33 1.99
N SER A 57 -4.22 0.96 2.04
CA SER A 57 -3.15 1.46 2.94
C SER A 57 -3.66 1.86 4.32
N ALA A 58 -4.90 2.35 4.45
CA ALA A 58 -5.42 2.85 5.72
C ALA A 58 -5.76 1.74 6.74
N LYS A 59 -6.27 0.58 6.29
CA LYS A 59 -6.51 -0.57 7.18
C LYS A 59 -5.22 -1.33 7.54
N ALA A 60 -4.09 -1.00 6.91
CA ALA A 60 -2.77 -1.48 7.27
C ALA A 60 -2.05 -0.57 8.29
N ALA A 61 -2.53 0.65 8.54
CA ALA A 61 -1.89 1.58 9.48
C ALA A 61 -2.27 1.32 10.94
N LYS A 62 -3.44 0.72 11.23
CA LYS A 62 -3.88 0.40 12.61
C LYS A 62 -3.62 -1.04 13.07
N ARG A 63 -3.32 -1.98 12.17
CA ARG A 63 -2.67 -3.22 12.58
C ARG A 63 -1.19 -2.90 12.61
N GLY A 64 -0.72 -2.48 13.78
CA GLY A 64 0.68 -2.19 14.04
C GLY A 64 1.54 -3.18 13.26
N ARG A 65 2.23 -2.66 12.24
CA ARG A 65 3.35 -3.35 11.63
C ARG A 65 4.34 -3.46 12.79
N LYS A 66 4.22 -4.51 13.61
CA LYS A 66 5.37 -5.13 14.21
C LYS A 66 6.30 -5.24 13.01
N LYS A 67 7.31 -4.35 12.93
CA LYS A 67 8.51 -4.65 12.17
C LYS A 67 8.79 -6.07 12.60
N ALA A 68 8.54 -7.03 11.72
CA ALA A 68 9.05 -8.37 11.94
C ALA A 68 10.53 -8.07 12.17
N LYS A 69 10.97 -8.20 13.42
CA LYS A 69 12.39 -8.18 13.74
C LYS A 69 12.96 -9.08 12.67
N LYS A 70 13.85 -8.56 11.81
CA LYS A 70 14.58 -9.40 10.86
C LYS A 70 15.08 -10.55 11.73
N LYS A 71 14.49 -11.75 11.58
CA LYS A 71 15.02 -12.91 12.27
C LYS A 71 16.49 -12.93 11.86
N PRO A 72 17.43 -13.11 12.81
CA PRO A 72 18.83 -13.24 12.42
C PRO A 72 18.87 -14.25 11.27
N ALA A 73 19.61 -13.90 10.20
CA ALA A 73 19.78 -14.81 9.07
C ALA A 73 20.11 -16.18 9.68
N GLY A 74 19.25 -17.18 9.42
CA GLY A 74 19.41 -18.48 10.04
C GLY A 74 20.84 -18.94 9.80
N VAL A 75 21.49 -19.47 10.84
CA VAL A 75 22.86 -19.99 10.75
C VAL A 75 22.96 -20.84 9.50
N ILE A 76 23.87 -20.48 8.60
CA ILE A 76 24.10 -21.24 7.38
C ILE A 76 24.65 -22.59 7.84
N ARG A 77 23.86 -23.64 7.62
CA ARG A 77 24.17 -24.97 8.13
C ARG A 77 24.86 -25.82 7.07
N TYR A 78 24.57 -25.60 5.79
CA TYR A 78 25.13 -26.39 4.70
C TYR A 78 25.74 -25.52 3.61
N ARG A 79 26.86 -25.95 3.00
CA ARG A 79 27.54 -25.31 1.87
C ARG A 79 28.14 -26.33 0.91
N ASP A 80 28.19 -25.98 -0.38
CA ASP A 80 28.93 -26.75 -1.38
C ASP A 80 30.24 -26.05 -1.82
N GLU A 81 31.05 -26.77 -2.60
CA GLU A 81 32.29 -26.28 -3.19
C GLU A 81 32.07 -25.11 -4.18
N ALA A 82 30.87 -25.02 -4.78
CA ALA A 82 30.49 -23.93 -5.68
C ALA A 82 30.05 -22.65 -4.93
N GLY A 83 30.02 -22.66 -3.60
CA GLY A 83 29.68 -21.52 -2.76
C GLY A 83 28.19 -21.32 -2.51
N HIS A 84 27.34 -22.25 -2.92
CA HIS A 84 25.93 -22.26 -2.55
C HIS A 84 25.79 -22.61 -1.06
N THR A 85 24.81 -21.98 -0.41
CA THR A 85 24.59 -22.12 1.04
C THR A 85 23.12 -22.36 1.35
N TRP A 86 22.85 -23.14 2.40
CA TRP A 86 21.50 -23.45 2.85
C TRP A 86 21.44 -23.51 4.36
N THR A 87 20.42 -22.89 4.95
CA THR A 87 20.27 -22.75 6.41
C THR A 87 19.67 -24.00 7.07
N GLY A 88 19.45 -25.09 6.32
CA GLY A 88 18.74 -26.28 6.78
C GLY A 88 17.23 -26.07 6.97
N HIS A 89 16.72 -24.85 6.77
CA HIS A 89 15.31 -24.49 6.94
C HIS A 89 14.64 -24.27 5.58
N GLY A 90 13.39 -24.76 5.43
CA GLY A 90 12.59 -24.61 4.22
C GLY A 90 12.87 -25.67 3.16
N LYS A 91 12.49 -25.41 1.91
CA LYS A 91 12.65 -26.36 0.79
C LYS A 91 14.13 -26.60 0.51
N ARG A 92 14.54 -27.88 0.42
CA ARG A 92 15.90 -28.27 0.05
C ARG A 92 16.25 -27.72 -1.34
N PRO A 93 17.38 -27.02 -1.50
CA PRO A 93 17.81 -26.52 -2.79
C PRO A 93 18.31 -27.65 -3.69
N ARG A 94 18.30 -27.42 -5.01
CA ARG A 94 18.66 -28.44 -6.01
C ARG A 94 20.10 -28.93 -5.87
N TRP A 95 21.03 -28.05 -5.52
CA TRP A 95 22.44 -28.41 -5.32
C TRP A 95 22.63 -29.38 -4.15
N TYR A 96 21.86 -29.22 -3.07
CA TYR A 96 21.94 -30.10 -1.89
C TYR A 96 21.41 -31.49 -2.23
N LEU A 97 20.33 -31.59 -2.98
CA LEU A 97 19.80 -32.86 -3.48
C LEU A 97 20.78 -33.53 -4.44
N ALA A 98 21.35 -32.78 -5.39
CA ALA A 98 22.34 -33.30 -6.33
C ALA A 98 23.62 -33.79 -5.62
N ALA A 99 24.05 -33.09 -4.56
CA ALA A 99 25.19 -33.51 -3.76
C ALA A 99 24.91 -34.84 -3.01
N LEU A 100 23.71 -35.00 -2.43
CA LEU A 100 23.27 -36.26 -1.85
C LEU A 100 23.18 -37.40 -2.89
N GLU A 101 22.69 -37.10 -4.09
CA GLU A 101 22.63 -38.06 -5.20
C GLU A 101 24.03 -38.45 -5.72
N SER A 102 25.00 -37.53 -5.67
CA SER A 102 26.40 -37.79 -6.00
C SER A 102 27.16 -38.61 -4.95
N GLY A 103 26.49 -39.02 -3.87
CA GLY A 103 27.07 -39.82 -2.79
C GLY A 103 27.74 -39.02 -1.68
N LYS A 104 27.64 -37.68 -1.68
CA LYS A 104 28.07 -36.86 -0.54
C LYS A 104 27.04 -36.97 0.58
N THR A 105 27.51 -36.99 1.82
CA THR A 105 26.61 -37.07 2.98
C THR A 105 26.17 -35.68 3.42
N ALA A 106 25.11 -35.60 4.23
CA ALA A 106 24.64 -34.31 4.73
C ALA A 106 25.71 -33.62 5.60
N GLU A 107 26.50 -34.44 6.28
CA GLU A 107 27.60 -34.10 7.17
C GLU A 107 28.77 -33.45 6.39
N ASP A 108 29.09 -33.96 5.20
CA ASP A 108 30.14 -33.37 4.33
C ASP A 108 29.78 -31.97 3.85
N LEU A 109 28.48 -31.70 3.74
CA LEU A 109 27.97 -30.39 3.33
C LEU A 109 27.75 -29.49 4.54
N GLU A 110 27.78 -30.01 5.77
CA GLU A 110 27.51 -29.25 6.99
C GLU A 110 28.70 -28.35 7.34
N ILE A 111 28.45 -27.06 7.53
CA ILE A 111 29.44 -26.12 8.04
C ILE A 111 29.35 -26.18 9.56
N ASN A 112 30.42 -26.68 10.19
CA ASN A 112 30.58 -26.65 11.65
C ASN A 112 31.15 -25.30 12.13
#